data_AF-A0A6A3KLF2-F1
#
_entry.id   AF-A0A6A3KLF2-F1
#
_cell.length_a   1.000
_cell.length_b   1.000
_cell.length_c   1.000
_cell.angle_alpha   90.00
_cell.angle_beta   90.00
_cell.angle_gamma   90.00
#
_symmetry.space_group_name_H-M   'P 1'
#
loop_
_entity.id
_entity.type
_entity.pdbx_description
1 polymer ?
#
loop_
_entity_poly.entity_id
_entity_poly.type
_entity_poly.pdbx_seq_one_letter_code
_entity_poly.pdbx_strand_id
1 'polypeptide(L)'
;MLFPELQITQTKSPTSRARGKLLPDLTALLHVTSLQAAAKTTCDVAMIYHSMYGHVVKLASSLQAGMTSVSGMKASDFKVQETLNSDLLKALHAPPRPNLPIATPDVLKDAGGMLLGISTRFGTLPAQVKGRFDACGDL
;
A
#
# COMPACT_ATOMS: atom_id res chain seq x y z
N MET A 1 -60.00 -42.30 -25.71
CA MET A 1 -59.46 -41.00 -25.25
C MET A 1 -58.78 -40.35 -26.45
N LEU A 2 -58.94 -39.04 -26.64
CA LEU A 2 -58.69 -38.33 -27.91
C LEU A 2 -57.23 -37.87 -28.06
N PHE A 3 -56.64 -38.04 -29.25
CA PHE A 3 -55.69 -37.08 -29.86
C PHE A 3 -56.56 -36.03 -30.60
N PRO A 4 -56.18 -34.74 -30.80
CA PRO A 4 -54.88 -34.27 -31.31
C PRO A 4 -54.42 -32.93 -30.62
N GLU A 5 -53.55 -32.03 -31.12
CA GLU A 5 -52.83 -31.92 -32.41
C GLU A 5 -51.47 -31.17 -32.29
N LEU A 6 -50.78 -31.14 -33.44
CA LEU A 6 -49.65 -30.33 -33.89
C LEU A 6 -50.16 -29.02 -34.59
N GLN A 7 -49.26 -28.22 -35.19
CA GLN A 7 -49.52 -26.90 -35.84
C GLN A 7 -49.71 -25.74 -34.82
N ILE A 8 -49.11 -24.56 -34.97
CA ILE A 8 -49.01 -23.73 -36.18
C ILE A 8 -47.56 -23.51 -36.67
N THR A 9 -47.28 -24.06 -37.86
CA THR A 9 -46.71 -23.39 -39.05
C THR A 9 -45.42 -22.57 -38.96
N GLN A 10 -44.40 -23.11 -39.65
CA GLN A 10 -43.21 -22.49 -40.24
C GLN A 10 -43.33 -21.05 -40.76
N THR A 11 -42.22 -20.28 -40.73
CA THR A 11 -41.62 -19.73 -41.98
C THR A 11 -40.19 -19.19 -41.77
N LYS A 12 -39.20 -20.02 -42.14
CA LYS A 12 -38.05 -19.70 -43.01
C LYS A 12 -37.30 -18.37 -42.78
N SER A 13 -36.04 -18.48 -42.32
CA SER A 13 -35.05 -17.41 -42.41
C SER A 13 -34.66 -17.07 -43.86
N PRO A 14 -34.43 -15.78 -44.15
CA PRO A 14 -33.45 -15.37 -45.15
C PRO A 14 -32.36 -14.46 -44.55
N THR A 15 -31.13 -14.71 -44.97
CA THR A 15 -29.91 -14.06 -44.49
C THR A 15 -29.80 -12.59 -44.90
N SER A 16 -29.24 -11.77 -44.00
CA SER A 16 -28.62 -10.44 -44.22
C SER A 16 -29.41 -9.31 -44.90
N ARG A 17 -29.84 -8.32 -44.10
CA ARG A 17 -29.27 -6.95 -44.16
C ARG A 17 -29.71 -6.02 -43.00
N ALA A 18 -28.77 -5.17 -42.59
CA ALA A 18 -28.94 -3.85 -41.97
C ALA A 18 -29.76 -3.70 -40.66
N ARG A 19 -29.05 -3.51 -39.55
CA ARG A 19 -29.16 -2.28 -38.71
C ARG A 19 -27.90 -2.12 -37.86
N GLY A 20 -27.35 -0.91 -37.81
CA GLY A 20 -26.11 -0.64 -37.09
C GLY A 20 -26.29 -0.83 -35.58
N LYS A 21 -25.46 -1.69 -34.98
CA LYS A 21 -25.12 -1.56 -33.56
C LYS A 21 -23.92 -0.63 -33.48
N LEU A 22 -24.10 0.47 -32.77
CA LEU A 22 -23.04 1.41 -32.43
C LEU A 22 -21.92 0.62 -31.73
N LEU A 23 -20.76 0.51 -32.39
CA LEU A 23 -19.56 0.00 -31.73
C LEU A 23 -19.21 0.99 -30.61
N PRO A 24 -18.87 0.53 -29.39
CA PRO A 24 -18.37 1.45 -28.37
C PRO A 24 -17.12 2.13 -28.91
N ASP A 25 -17.12 3.47 -28.82
CA ASP A 25 -16.11 4.30 -29.46
C ASP A 25 -14.69 3.92 -28.97
N LEU A 26 -13.86 3.41 -29.88
CA LEU A 26 -12.48 3.04 -29.58
C LEU A 26 -11.66 4.26 -29.12
N THR A 27 -12.08 5.47 -29.51
CA THR A 27 -11.51 6.74 -29.04
C THR A 27 -11.75 6.95 -27.54
N ALA A 28 -12.91 6.52 -27.01
CA ALA A 28 -13.20 6.59 -25.58
C ALA A 28 -12.34 5.58 -24.79
N LEU A 29 -12.16 4.36 -25.31
CA LEU A 29 -11.27 3.37 -24.70
C LEU A 29 -9.80 3.82 -24.72
N LEU A 30 -9.34 4.45 -25.80
CA LEU A 30 -7.99 5.02 -25.89
C LEU A 30 -7.78 6.17 -24.87
N HIS A 31 -8.77 7.04 -24.66
CA HIS A 31 -8.69 8.11 -23.65
C HIS A 31 -8.76 7.59 -22.21
N VAL A 32 -9.55 6.55 -21.93
CA VAL A 32 -9.58 5.92 -20.58
C VAL A 32 -8.26 5.18 -20.32
N THR A 33 -7.68 4.54 -21.33
CA THR A 33 -6.41 3.80 -21.18
C THR A 33 -5.20 4.75 -21.00
N SER A 34 -5.21 5.92 -21.65
CA SER A 34 -4.11 6.91 -21.49
C SER A 34 -4.13 7.64 -20.14
N LEU A 35 -5.30 7.86 -19.53
CA LEU A 35 -5.41 8.33 -18.14
C LEU A 35 -4.82 7.31 -17.14
N GLN A 36 -5.10 6.02 -17.34
CA GLN A 36 -4.58 4.94 -16.49
C GLN A 36 -3.04 4.82 -16.56
N ALA A 37 -2.42 5.27 -17.66
CA ALA A 37 -0.97 5.25 -17.85
C ALA A 37 -0.26 6.45 -17.21
N ALA A 38 -0.92 7.61 -17.12
CA ALA A 38 -0.30 8.86 -16.65
C ALA A 38 -0.12 8.95 -15.12
N ALA A 39 -0.86 8.15 -14.34
CA ALA A 39 -0.91 8.26 -12.87
C ALA A 39 0.03 7.31 -12.12
N LYS A 40 0.89 6.54 -12.81
CA LYS A 40 1.72 5.48 -12.19
C LYS A 40 3.18 5.90 -11.95
N THR A 41 3.38 7.07 -11.35
CA THR A 41 4.63 7.36 -10.61
C THR A 41 4.69 6.43 -9.41
N THR A 42 5.64 5.49 -9.39
CA THR A 42 5.83 4.61 -8.22
C THR A 42 6.34 5.43 -7.05
N CYS A 43 5.55 5.53 -5.98
CA CYS A 43 5.91 6.28 -4.79
C CYS A 43 6.48 5.34 -3.73
N ASP A 44 7.77 5.50 -3.46
CA ASP A 44 8.50 4.76 -2.43
C ASP A 44 8.34 5.47 -1.08
N VAL A 45 7.65 4.82 -0.15
CA VAL A 45 7.36 5.33 1.19
C VAL A 45 8.23 4.63 2.23
N ALA A 46 9.03 5.41 2.94
CA ALA A 46 9.82 4.93 4.08
C ALA A 46 8.96 4.91 5.36
N MET A 47 8.67 3.71 5.87
CA MET A 47 7.97 3.50 7.12
C MET A 47 8.98 3.37 8.26
N ILE A 48 9.25 4.47 8.95
CA ILE A 48 10.25 4.54 10.02
C ILE A 48 9.54 4.49 11.37
N TYR A 49 9.86 3.48 12.20
CA TYR A 49 9.19 3.34 13.49
C TYR A 49 10.09 2.93 14.66
N HIS A 50 9.62 3.30 15.85
CA HIS A 50 10.19 2.97 17.14
C HIS A 50 9.13 2.27 18.00
N SER A 51 9.46 1.07 18.49
CA SER A 51 8.56 0.28 19.34
C SER A 51 9.34 -0.52 20.37
N MET A 52 9.02 -0.33 21.66
CA MET A 52 9.57 -1.17 22.73
C MET A 52 8.71 -2.43 22.96
N TYR A 53 7.37 -2.29 23.01
CA TYR A 53 6.44 -3.38 23.36
C TYR A 53 5.66 -3.96 22.15
N GLY A 54 6.07 -3.63 20.92
CA GLY A 54 5.47 -4.19 19.70
C GLY A 54 4.15 -3.58 19.21
N HIS A 55 3.49 -2.69 19.98
CA HIS A 55 2.24 -2.04 19.55
C HIS A 55 2.37 -1.32 18.20
N VAL A 56 3.45 -0.55 18.02
CA VAL A 56 3.71 0.19 16.78
C VAL A 56 4.10 -0.75 15.63
N VAL A 57 4.69 -1.92 15.92
CA VAL A 57 4.98 -2.94 14.90
C VAL A 57 3.69 -3.51 14.31
N LYS A 58 2.68 -3.78 15.15
CA LYS A 58 1.36 -4.21 14.68
C LYS A 58 0.68 -3.14 13.83
N LEU A 59 0.76 -1.88 14.25
CA LEU A 59 0.23 -0.73 13.49
C LEU A 59 0.95 -0.58 12.13
N ALA A 60 2.28 -0.67 12.11
CA ALA A 60 3.07 -0.62 10.88
C ALA A 60 2.66 -1.74 9.91
N SER A 61 2.52 -2.99 10.39
CA SER A 61 2.05 -4.11 9.55
C SER A 61 0.66 -3.86 8.94
N SER A 62 -0.29 -3.29 9.69
CA SER A 62 -1.60 -2.92 9.13
C SER A 62 -1.53 -1.77 8.10
N LEU A 63 -0.63 -0.80 8.30
CA LEU A 63 -0.43 0.31 7.37
C LEU A 63 0.27 -0.14 6.08
N GLN A 64 1.24 -1.05 6.19
CA GLN A 64 1.92 -1.69 5.06
C GLN A 64 0.94 -2.50 4.21
N ALA A 65 0.03 -3.26 4.83
CA ALA A 65 -1.05 -3.95 4.12
C ALA A 65 -1.98 -2.95 3.38
N GLY A 66 -2.31 -1.82 4.02
CA GLY A 66 -3.05 -0.72 3.41
C GLY A 66 -2.34 -0.10 2.20
N MET A 67 -1.05 0.23 2.32
CA MET A 67 -0.26 0.77 1.21
C MET A 67 -0.12 -0.22 0.06
N THR A 68 0.11 -1.51 0.35
CA THR A 68 0.21 -2.58 -0.66
C THR A 68 -1.10 -2.81 -1.40
N SER A 69 -2.24 -2.39 -0.82
CA SER A 69 -3.55 -2.43 -1.48
C SER A 69 -3.72 -1.35 -2.55
N VAL A 70 -2.86 -0.32 -2.59
CA VAL A 70 -2.90 0.76 -3.57
C VAL A 70 -1.88 0.51 -4.68
N SER A 71 -2.35 0.46 -5.93
CA SER A 71 -1.48 0.23 -7.08
C SER A 71 -0.49 1.37 -7.28
N GLY A 72 0.82 1.07 -7.20
CA GLY A 72 1.90 2.05 -7.41
C GLY A 72 2.58 2.56 -6.14
N MET A 73 2.13 2.14 -4.96
CA MET A 73 2.81 2.44 -3.69
C MET A 73 3.78 1.31 -3.32
N LYS A 74 4.97 1.65 -2.82
CA LYS A 74 5.95 0.69 -2.28
C LYS A 74 6.32 1.10 -0.86
N ALA A 75 6.02 0.25 0.12
CA ALA A 75 6.33 0.50 1.53
C ALA A 75 7.62 -0.24 1.94
N SER A 76 8.57 0.48 2.55
CA SER A 76 9.81 -0.09 3.08
C SER A 76 9.91 0.16 4.59
N ASP A 77 10.00 -0.91 5.39
CA ASP A 77 10.04 -0.82 6.85
C ASP A 77 11.46 -0.61 7.39
N PHE A 78 11.62 0.39 8.26
CA PHE A 78 12.87 0.68 8.94
C PHE A 78 12.68 0.88 10.45
N LYS A 79 13.61 0.36 11.24
CA LYS A 79 13.67 0.63 12.69
C LYS A 79 14.56 1.83 12.99
N VAL A 80 14.20 2.57 14.04
CA VAL A 80 15.12 3.54 14.64
C VAL A 80 16.20 2.81 15.44
N GLN A 81 17.42 3.35 15.46
CA GLN A 81 18.51 2.81 16.26
C GLN A 81 18.19 2.89 17.76
N GLU A 82 18.50 1.83 18.49
CA GLU A 82 18.32 1.77 19.93
C GLU A 82 19.55 2.34 20.63
N THR A 83 19.32 3.20 21.63
CA THR A 83 20.38 3.79 22.46
C THR A 83 20.50 3.13 23.82
N LEU A 84 19.51 2.34 24.24
CA LEU A 84 19.59 1.54 25.47
C LEU A 84 20.47 0.30 25.25
N ASN A 85 21.29 -0.02 26.26
CA ASN A 85 22.08 -1.24 26.29
C ASN A 85 21.19 -2.50 26.45
N SER A 86 21.75 -3.67 26.15
CA SER A 86 21.04 -4.96 26.20
C SER A 86 20.47 -5.29 27.57
N ASP A 87 21.07 -4.81 28.65
CA ASP A 87 20.73 -5.23 30.01
C ASP A 87 19.62 -4.36 30.62
N LEU A 88 19.57 -3.07 30.29
CA LEU A 88 18.41 -2.22 30.53
C LEU A 88 17.19 -2.68 29.71
N LEU A 89 17.39 -3.14 28.46
CA LEU A 89 16.30 -3.71 27.65
C LEU A 89 15.71 -4.98 28.30
N LYS A 90 16.55 -5.85 28.87
CA LYS A 90 16.10 -7.01 29.67
C LYS A 90 15.36 -6.57 30.93
N ALA A 91 15.90 -5.62 31.70
CA ALA A 91 15.27 -5.10 32.92
C ALA A 91 13.90 -4.44 32.66
N LEU A 92 13.74 -3.81 31.49
CA LEU A 92 12.46 -3.23 31.03
C LEU A 92 11.47 -4.26 30.48
N HIS A 93 11.81 -5.57 30.52
CA HIS A 93 11.03 -6.67 29.97
C HIS A 93 10.62 -6.44 28.50
N ALA A 94 11.49 -5.78 27.72
CA ALA A 94 11.20 -5.49 26.33
C ALA A 94 11.21 -6.79 25.50
N PRO A 95 10.14 -7.10 24.75
CA PRO A 95 10.12 -8.28 23.87
C PRO A 95 11.22 -8.22 22.80
N PRO A 96 11.68 -9.38 22.29
CA PRO A 96 12.66 -9.44 21.22
C PRO A 96 12.17 -8.69 19.98
N ARG A 97 13.00 -7.78 19.49
CA ARG A 97 12.63 -6.86 18.40
C ARG A 97 12.82 -7.51 17.02
N PRO A 98 11.96 -7.20 16.03
CA PRO A 98 12.11 -7.73 14.67
C PRO A 98 13.42 -7.25 14.04
N ASN A 99 14.04 -8.13 13.24
CA ASN A 99 15.32 -7.83 12.59
C ASN A 99 15.14 -7.00 11.30
N LEU A 100 14.77 -5.73 11.48
CA LEU A 100 14.57 -4.76 10.40
C LEU A 100 15.84 -3.95 10.12
N PRO A 101 16.03 -3.37 8.91
CA PRO A 101 17.10 -2.43 8.64
C PRO A 101 16.96 -1.19 9.53
N ILE A 102 18.10 -0.63 9.96
CA ILE A 102 18.13 0.65 10.67
C ILE A 102 17.97 1.76 9.63
N ALA A 103 17.03 2.70 9.80
CA ALA A 103 16.97 3.85 8.89
C ALA A 103 18.27 4.65 8.99
N THR A 104 18.84 5.10 7.86
CA THR A 104 19.91 6.10 7.83
C THR A 104 19.33 7.46 7.38
N PRO A 105 20.05 8.57 7.52
CA PRO A 105 19.62 9.86 6.95
C PRO A 105 19.30 9.75 5.45
N ASP A 106 20.08 8.98 4.69
CA ASP A 106 19.91 8.75 3.26
C ASP A 106 18.53 8.17 2.91
N VAL A 107 18.02 7.25 3.74
CA VAL A 107 16.67 6.67 3.61
C VAL A 107 15.57 7.74 3.70
N LEU A 108 15.79 8.82 4.47
CA LEU A 108 14.84 9.94 4.52
C LEU A 108 14.95 10.86 3.30
N LYS A 109 16.11 10.88 2.63
CA LYS A 109 16.40 11.68 1.44
C LYS A 109 15.84 11.06 0.16
N ASP A 110 16.00 9.74 0.03
CA ASP A 110 15.63 8.98 -1.17
C ASP A 110 14.13 8.60 -1.22
N ALA A 111 13.41 8.74 -0.10
CA ALA A 111 12.00 8.38 -0.02
C ALA A 111 11.07 9.48 -0.58
N GLY A 112 10.14 9.09 -1.46
CA GLY A 112 9.09 9.98 -1.97
C GLY A 112 8.01 10.33 -0.94
N GLY A 113 7.96 9.60 0.17
CA GLY A 113 7.15 9.93 1.34
C GLY A 113 7.64 9.20 2.59
N MET A 114 7.26 9.69 3.77
CA MET A 114 7.62 9.05 5.05
C MET A 114 6.41 8.83 5.93
N LEU A 115 6.40 7.72 6.67
CA LEU A 115 5.44 7.44 7.73
C LEU A 115 6.19 7.19 9.04
N LEU A 116 5.83 7.94 10.08
CA LEU A 116 6.54 7.95 11.35
C LEU A 116 5.74 7.25 12.45
N GLY A 117 6.12 6.03 12.79
CA GLY A 117 5.52 5.26 13.89
C GLY A 117 6.24 5.52 15.22
N ILE A 118 5.71 6.43 16.04
CA ILE A 118 6.40 6.91 17.25
C ILE A 118 5.66 6.45 18.51
N SER A 119 6.29 5.57 19.30
CA SER A 119 5.81 5.28 20.66
C SER A 119 6.08 6.49 21.58
N THR A 120 5.06 7.27 21.90
CA THR A 120 5.21 8.46 22.76
C THR A 120 5.58 8.07 24.20
N ARG A 121 6.35 8.94 24.85
CA ARG A 121 6.58 8.90 26.30
C ARG A 121 6.27 10.28 26.84
N PHE A 122 5.31 10.40 27.76
CA PHE A 122 4.85 11.67 28.33
C PHE A 122 4.49 12.75 27.28
N GLY A 123 3.93 12.34 26.14
CA GLY A 123 3.56 13.23 25.03
C GLY A 123 4.73 13.70 24.15
N THR A 124 5.98 13.34 24.45
CA THR A 124 7.15 13.71 23.64
C THR A 124 7.72 12.55 22.82
N LEU A 125 8.63 12.88 21.91
CA LEU A 125 9.44 11.95 21.14
C LEU A 125 10.36 11.15 22.10
N PRO A 126 10.47 9.82 21.95
CA PRO A 126 11.47 9.06 22.70
C PRO A 126 12.88 9.43 22.23
N ALA A 127 13.87 9.36 23.13
CA ALA A 127 15.23 9.84 22.89
C ALA A 127 15.90 9.24 21.63
N GLN A 128 15.58 7.98 21.32
CA GLN A 128 15.99 7.26 20.11
C GLN A 128 15.53 7.97 18.83
N VAL A 129 14.26 8.38 18.80
CA VAL A 129 13.65 9.07 17.65
C VAL A 129 14.16 10.49 17.54
N LYS A 130 14.31 11.20 18.67
CA LYS A 130 14.91 12.54 18.70
C LYS A 130 16.36 12.51 18.19
N GLY A 131 17.19 11.59 18.69
CA GLY A 131 18.56 11.41 18.24
C GLY A 131 18.68 11.02 16.75
N ARG A 132 17.68 10.34 16.19
CA ARG A 132 17.60 10.12 14.73
C ARG A 132 17.35 11.42 13.97
N PHE A 133 16.39 12.23 14.38
CA PHE A 133 16.15 13.52 13.74
C PHE A 133 17.31 14.50 13.92
N ASP A 134 18.02 14.44 15.04
CA ASP A 134 19.21 15.27 15.28
C ASP A 134 20.40 14.89 14.38
N ALA A 135 20.49 13.62 13.98
CA ALA A 135 21.45 13.16 12.97
C ALA A 135 21.09 13.59 11.53
N CYS A 136 19.92 14.20 11.31
CA CYS A 136 19.46 14.69 10.01
C CYS A 136 19.75 16.20 9.80
N GLY A 137 20.59 16.84 10.61
CA GLY A 137 20.87 18.28 10.52
C GLY A 137 21.67 18.74 9.29
N ASP A 138 22.22 17.80 8.51
CA ASP A 138 23.04 18.03 7.30
C ASP A 138 22.31 17.59 6.00
N LEU A 139 20.99 17.33 6.09
CA LEU A 139 20.10 16.97 4.98
C LEU A 139 19.37 18.19 4.39
#